data_AF-A0A7Y4YKX1-F1
#
_entry.id   AF-A0A7Y4YKX1-F1
#
_cell.length_a   1.000
_cell.length_b   1.000
_cell.length_c   1.000
_cell.angle_alpha   90.00
_cell.angle_beta   90.00
_cell.angle_gamma   90.00
#
_symmetry.space_group_name_H-M   'P 1'
#
loop_
_entity.id
_entity.type
_entity.pdbx_description
1 polymer ?
#
loop_
_entity_poly.entity_id
_entity_poly.type
_entity_poly.pdbx_seq_one_letter_code
_entity_poly.pdbx_strand_id
1 'polypeptide(L)'
;MLNVHQKSRLARLRWTAFGVVGLAYVLSFFHRFAPAAIAGDLQQTFQASGAQLGGLAATYFYIYMLMQIPTGVLVDTLGARRVVTMG
;
A
#
# COMPACT_ATOMS: atom_id res chain seq x y z
N MET A 1 31.41 9.19 -17.62
CA MET A 1 30.16 9.09 -18.41
C MET A 1 29.72 7.62 -18.46
N LEU A 2 28.44 7.31 -18.28
CA LEU A 2 27.93 5.92 -18.34
C LEU A 2 27.92 5.40 -19.78
N ASN A 3 28.39 4.17 -19.99
CA ASN A 3 28.35 3.50 -21.29
C ASN A 3 26.90 3.08 -21.65
N VAL A 4 26.61 2.86 -22.93
CA VAL A 4 25.27 2.50 -23.46
C VAL A 4 24.69 1.28 -22.76
N HIS A 5 25.49 0.24 -22.51
CA HIS A 5 25.07 -0.95 -21.77
C HIS A 5 24.70 -0.67 -20.31
N GLN A 6 25.40 0.27 -19.66
CA GLN A 6 25.07 0.67 -18.28
C GLN A 6 23.75 1.43 -18.24
N LYS A 7 23.50 2.31 -19.22
CA LYS A 7 22.24 3.06 -19.36
C LYS A 7 21.04 2.13 -19.58
N SER A 8 21.17 1.15 -20.47
CA SER A 8 20.06 0.20 -20.75
C SER A 8 19.75 -0.71 -19.56
N ARG A 9 20.77 -1.15 -18.82
CA ARG A 9 20.58 -1.91 -17.57
C ARG A 9 19.87 -1.08 -16.50
N LEU A 10 20.29 0.17 -16.30
CA LEU A 10 19.65 1.10 -15.36
C LEU A 10 18.18 1.35 -15.72
N ALA A 11 17.89 1.58 -17.01
CA ALA A 11 16.52 1.77 -17.48
C ALA A 11 15.64 0.54 -17.18
N ARG A 12 16.14 -0.66 -17.46
CA ARG A 12 15.43 -1.92 -17.17
C ARG A 12 15.13 -2.06 -15.68
N LEU A 13 16.12 -1.85 -14.81
CA LEU A 13 15.94 -1.93 -13.35
C LEU A 13 14.91 -0.91 -12.83
N ARG A 14 14.91 0.31 -13.36
CA ARG A 14 13.93 1.34 -12.97
C ARG A 14 12.51 0.95 -13.36
N TRP A 15 12.33 0.42 -14.57
CA TRP A 15 11.01 -0.07 -15.02
C TRP A 15 10.54 -1.30 -14.25
N THR A 16 11.45 -2.23 -13.92
CA THR A 16 11.11 -3.37 -13.07
C THR A 16 10.71 -2.92 -11.68
N ALA A 17 11.48 -2.02 -11.05
CA ALA A 17 11.15 -1.48 -9.73
C ALA A 17 9.81 -0.73 -9.76
N PHE A 18 9.56 0.08 -10.79
CA PHE A 18 8.27 0.76 -10.98
C PHE A 18 7.12 -0.24 -11.09
N GLY A 19 7.26 -1.29 -11.90
CA GLY A 19 6.24 -2.33 -12.05
C GLY A 19 5.96 -3.06 -10.74
N VAL A 20 7.00 -3.47 -10.01
CA VAL A 20 6.87 -4.17 -8.72
C VAL A 20 6.16 -3.29 -7.68
N VAL A 21 6.64 -2.06 -7.50
CA VAL A 21 6.05 -1.11 -6.53
C VAL A 21 4.63 -0.72 -6.94
N GLY A 22 4.39 -0.53 -8.23
CA GLY A 22 3.06 -0.25 -8.77
C GLY A 22 2.06 -1.39 -8.54
N LEU A 23 2.48 -2.65 -8.74
CA LEU A 23 1.63 -3.80 -8.45
C LEU A 23 1.35 -3.96 -6.95
N ALA A 24 2.35 -3.73 -6.09
CA ALA A 24 2.14 -3.71 -4.64
C ALA A 24 1.14 -2.62 -4.24
N TYR A 25 1.22 -1.44 -4.86
CA TYR A 25 0.28 -0.35 -4.65
C TYR A 25 -1.14 -0.73 -5.09
N VAL A 26 -1.31 -1.34 -6.28
CA VAL A 26 -2.61 -1.84 -6.75
C VAL A 26 -3.18 -2.89 -5.78
N LEU A 27 -2.36 -3.83 -5.32
CA LEU A 27 -2.77 -4.85 -4.35
C LEU A 27 -3.22 -4.22 -3.01
N SER A 28 -2.49 -3.21 -2.51
CA SER A 28 -2.88 -2.47 -1.32
C SER A 28 -4.26 -1.81 -1.48
N PHE A 29 -4.51 -1.17 -2.63
CA PHE A 29 -5.82 -0.57 -2.91
C PHE A 29 -6.92 -1.61 -3.09
N PHE A 30 -6.62 -2.77 -3.69
CA PHE A 30 -7.55 -3.88 -3.78
C PHE A 30 -7.99 -4.33 -2.38
N HIS A 31 -7.07 -4.57 -1.46
CA HIS A 31 -7.40 -4.90 -0.07
C HIS A 31 -8.19 -3.80 0.63
N ARG A 32 -7.95 -2.52 0.30
CA ARG A 32 -8.69 -1.39 0.86
C ARG A 32 -10.14 -1.34 0.39
N PHE A 33 -10.40 -1.71 -0.86
CA PHE A 33 -11.75 -1.67 -1.45
C PHE A 33 -12.52 -2.99 -1.33
N ALA A 34 -11.85 -4.12 -1.19
CA ALA A 34 -12.47 -5.43 -1.10
C ALA A 34 -13.55 -5.52 0.01
N PRO A 35 -13.35 -4.99 1.24
CA PRO A 35 -14.38 -5.03 2.28
C PRO A 35 -15.68 -4.32 1.89
N ALA A 36 -15.61 -3.27 1.07
CA ALA A 36 -16.80 -2.56 0.60
C ALA A 36 -17.61 -3.40 -0.40
N ALA A 37 -16.92 -4.18 -1.25
CA ALA A 37 -17.57 -5.06 -2.22
C ALA A 37 -18.34 -6.21 -1.55
N ILE A 38 -17.86 -6.70 -0.40
CA ILE A 38 -18.49 -7.79 0.37
C ILE A 38 -19.24 -7.30 1.61
N ALA A 39 -19.50 -5.99 1.73
CA ALA A 39 -20.09 -5.43 2.94
C ALA A 39 -21.46 -6.03 3.28
N GLY A 40 -22.29 -6.34 2.28
CA GLY A 40 -23.59 -7.01 2.47
C GLY A 40 -23.43 -8.40 3.09
N ASP A 41 -22.52 -9.21 2.56
CA ASP A 41 -22.22 -10.55 3.07
C ASP A 41 -21.70 -10.48 4.51
N LEU A 42 -20.88 -9.47 4.83
CA LEU A 42 -20.39 -9.23 6.19
C LEU A 42 -21.53 -8.85 7.14
N GLN A 43 -22.46 -7.98 6.74
CA GLN A 43 -23.62 -7.63 7.59
C GLN A 43 -24.47 -8.86 7.89
N GLN A 44 -24.74 -9.68 6.87
CA GLN A 44 -25.55 -10.89 7.03
C GLN A 44 -24.85 -11.94 7.90
N THR A 45 -23.57 -12.18 7.66
CA THR A 45 -22.79 -13.22 8.36
C THR A 45 -22.53 -12.87 9.82
N PHE A 46 -22.21 -11.60 10.10
CA PHE A 46 -21.87 -11.14 11.45
C PHE A 46 -23.04 -10.48 12.19
N GLN A 47 -24.23 -10.44 11.58
CA GLN A 47 -25.39 -9.68 12.08
C GLN A 47 -25.02 -8.23 12.45
N ALA A 48 -24.09 -7.65 11.67
CA ALA A 48 -23.51 -6.35 11.95
C ALA A 48 -24.35 -5.25 11.30
N SER A 49 -24.57 -4.16 12.04
CA SER A 49 -25.18 -2.94 11.51
C SER A 49 -24.23 -2.21 10.56
N GLY A 50 -24.79 -1.35 9.69
CA GLY A 50 -23.99 -0.47 8.84
C GLY A 50 -23.05 0.45 9.63
N ALA A 51 -23.45 0.88 10.83
CA ALA A 51 -22.60 1.68 11.70
C ALA A 51 -21.36 0.91 12.20
N GLN A 52 -21.51 -0.37 12.56
CA GLN A 52 -20.39 -1.22 12.98
C GLN A 52 -19.40 -1.47 11.83
N LEU A 53 -19.90 -1.75 10.61
CA LEU A 53 -19.03 -1.87 9.45
C LEU A 53 -18.36 -0.55 9.06
N GLY A 54 -19.08 0.58 9.19
CA GLY A 54 -18.52 1.91 9.01
C GLY A 54 -17.38 2.21 10.00
N GLY A 55 -17.54 1.82 11.27
CA GLY A 55 -16.48 1.93 12.28
C GLY A 55 -15.28 1.04 11.98
N LEU A 56 -15.51 -0.18 11.48
CA LEU A 56 -14.44 -1.07 11.02
C LEU A 56 -13.66 -0.42 9.85
N ALA A 57 -14.37 0.14 8.87
CA ALA A 57 -13.75 0.86 7.75
C ALA A 57 -12.99 2.12 8.22
N ALA A 58 -13.52 2.86 9.21
CA ALA A 58 -12.87 4.03 9.78
C ALA A 58 -11.54 3.69 10.47
N THR A 59 -11.41 2.48 11.04
CA THR A 59 -10.18 2.00 11.68
C THR A 59 -8.98 2.08 10.74
N TYR A 60 -9.17 1.79 9.44
CA TYR A 60 -8.13 1.96 8.43
C TYR A 60 -7.58 3.39 8.40
N PHE A 61 -8.46 4.40 8.43
CA PHE A 61 -8.06 5.80 8.37
C PHE A 61 -7.32 6.24 9.63
N TYR A 62 -7.75 5.79 10.80
CA TYR A 62 -7.06 6.09 12.06
C TYR A 62 -5.66 5.47 12.13
N ILE A 63 -5.52 4.19 11.75
CA ILE A 63 -4.22 3.54 11.68
C ILE A 63 -3.33 4.24 10.64
N TYR A 64 -3.88 4.56 9.47
CA TYR A 64 -3.13 5.25 8.42
C TYR A 64 -2.63 6.63 8.88
N MET A 65 -3.48 7.40 9.56
CA MET A 65 -3.12 8.69 10.15
C MET A 65 -1.96 8.54 11.15
N LEU A 66 -2.05 7.58 12.07
CA LEU A 66 -0.99 7.31 13.04
C LEU A 66 0.30 6.86 12.37
N MET A 67 0.21 5.99 11.36
CA MET A 67 1.36 5.43 10.68
C MET A 67 2.06 6.42 9.73
N GLN A 68 1.43 7.54 9.36
CA GLN A 68 2.10 8.55 8.54
C GLN A 68 3.37 9.09 9.21
N ILE A 69 3.33 9.35 10.52
CA ILE A 69 4.48 9.94 11.22
C ILE A 69 5.65 8.94 11.29
N PRO A 70 5.48 7.71 11.83
CA PRO A 70 6.55 6.71 11.84
C PRO A 70 7.07 6.38 10.44
N THR A 71 6.18 6.21 9.47
CA THR A 71 6.57 5.87 8.09
C THR A 71 7.35 7.00 7.45
N GLY A 72 6.93 8.26 7.65
CA GLY A 72 7.66 9.44 7.18
C GLY A 72 9.08 9.48 7.74
N VAL A 73 9.22 9.33 9.06
CA VAL A 73 10.52 9.28 9.73
C VAL A 73 11.39 8.13 9.20
N LEU A 74 10.83 6.94 8.99
CA LEU A 74 11.56 5.79 8.42
C LEU A 74 12.03 6.06 6.99
N VAL A 75 11.18 6.66 6.15
CA VAL A 75 11.53 7.00 4.76
C VAL A 75 12.62 8.07 4.72
N ASP A 76 12.55 9.08 5.59
CA ASP A 76 13.53 10.16 5.65
C ASP A 76 14.88 9.69 6.20
N THR A 77 14.88 8.75 7.15
CA THR A 77 16.12 8.26 7.80
C THR A 77 16.77 7.07 7.10
N LEU A 78 15.99 6.09 6.65
CA LEU A 78 16.50 4.85 6.05
C LEU A 78 16.47 4.87 4.52
N GLY A 79 15.74 5.83 3.94
CA GLY A 79 15.52 5.97 2.52
C GLY A 79 14.40 5.06 2.00
N ALA A 80 13.65 5.57 1.01
CA ALA A 80 12.48 4.90 0.43
C ALA A 80 12.76 3.46 -0.04
N ARG A 81 13.94 3.18 -0.60
CA ARG A 81 14.27 1.84 -1.12
C ARG A 81 14.24 0.77 -0.02
N ARG A 82 14.82 1.05 1.15
CA ARG A 82 14.91 0.07 2.24
C ARG A 82 13.53 -0.18 2.86
N VAL A 83 12.79 0.90 3.08
CA VAL A 83 11.43 0.84 3.64
C VAL A 83 10.49 0.04 2.74
N VAL A 84 10.49 0.31 1.43
CA VAL A 84 9.66 -0.41 0.46
C VAL A 84 10.04 -1.89 0.34
N THR A 85 11.30 -2.26 0.55
CA THR A 85 11.71 -3.68 0.54
C THR A 85 11.41 -4.43 1.83
N MET A 86 11.14 -3.72 2.95
CA MET A 86 10.84 -4.33 4.24
C MET A 86 9.34 -4.60 4.43
N GLY A 87 8.49 -3.75 3.84
CA GLY A 87 7.02 -3.94 3.81
C GLY A 87 6.61 -4.91 2.73
#